data_AF-A0A804P644-F1
#
_entry.id   AF-A0A804P644-F1
#
_cell.length_a   1.000
_cell.length_b   1.000
_cell.length_c   1.000
_cell.angle_alpha   90.00
_cell.angle_beta   90.00
_cell.angle_gamma   90.00
#
_symmetry.space_group_name_H-M   'P 1'
#
loop_
_entity.id
_entity.type
_entity.pdbx_description
1 polymer ?
#
loop_
_entity_poly.entity_id
_entity_poly.type
_entity_poly.pdbx_seq_one_letter_code
_entity_poly.pdbx_strand_id
1 'polypeptide(L)'
;MSEHLFEDTFVVTRLDPDGKKFDRVSRVEARSEQLDMYMQLDVATDVYPMHAGEKFNMVIAPTLNLDGTPDTGYYTQGDVCIVRRASYAAQG
;
A
#
# COMPACT_ATOMS: atom_id res chain seq x y z
N MET A 1 17.10 -7.69 -10.22
CA MET A 1 17.04 -6.35 -9.61
C MET A 1 15.59 -5.97 -9.62
N SER A 2 14.94 -5.89 -8.46
CA SER A 2 13.53 -5.53 -8.40
C SER A 2 13.39 -4.05 -8.76
N GLU A 3 12.86 -3.77 -9.95
CA GLU A 3 12.49 -2.43 -10.40
C GLU A 3 11.27 -1.98 -9.58
N HIS A 4 11.52 -1.32 -8.45
CA HIS A 4 10.47 -0.61 -7.72
C HIS A 4 10.25 0.72 -8.43
N LEU A 5 9.02 0.95 -8.92
CA LEU A 5 8.63 2.22 -9.54
C LEU A 5 8.66 3.35 -8.50
N PHE A 6 8.32 3.02 -7.26
CA PHE A 6 8.26 3.97 -6.17
C PHE A 6 8.43 3.25 -4.82
N GLU A 7 9.21 3.83 -3.92
CA GLU A 7 9.35 3.39 -2.54
C GLU A 7 9.52 4.62 -1.65
N ASP A 8 8.64 4.79 -0.67
CA ASP A 8 8.70 5.91 0.28
C ASP A 8 8.03 5.55 1.62
N THR A 9 8.45 6.22 2.69
CA THR A 9 7.89 6.12 4.02
C THR A 9 6.83 7.20 4.23
N PHE A 10 5.60 6.78 4.49
CA PHE A 10 4.48 7.67 4.76
C PHE A 10 4.09 7.63 6.23
N VAL A 11 3.66 8.79 6.73
CA VAL A 11 3.05 8.95 8.05
C VAL A 11 1.58 9.24 7.87
N VAL A 12 0.71 8.45 8.51
CA VAL A 12 -0.72 8.69 8.51
C VAL A 12 -0.99 10.00 9.25
N THR A 13 -1.55 10.99 8.56
CA THR A 13 -1.92 12.27 9.15
C THR A 13 -3.35 12.23 9.67
N ARG A 14 -4.28 11.67 8.90
CA ARG A 14 -5.69 11.55 9.24
C ARG A 14 -6.27 10.24 8.73
N LEU A 15 -7.30 9.78 9.45
CA LEU A 15 -8.14 8.66 9.09
C LEU A 15 -9.57 9.15 9.03
N ASP A 16 -10.27 8.85 7.94
CA ASP A 16 -11.69 9.17 7.72
C ASP A 16 -12.04 10.65 8.01
N PRO A 17 -11.41 11.61 7.29
CA PRO A 17 -11.66 13.05 7.50
C PRO A 17 -13.13 13.46 7.30
N ASP A 18 -13.85 12.75 6.43
CA ASP A 18 -15.30 12.92 6.18
C ASP A 18 -16.19 12.06 7.11
N GLY A 19 -15.60 11.39 8.11
CA GLY A 19 -16.26 10.40 8.95
C GLY A 19 -16.31 9.00 8.33
N LYS A 20 -16.46 7.97 9.18
CA LYS A 20 -16.50 6.57 8.77
C LYS A 20 -17.79 6.29 7.98
N LYS A 21 -17.70 6.33 6.65
CA LYS A 21 -18.83 6.01 5.74
C LYS A 21 -18.98 4.50 5.51
N PHE A 22 -17.90 3.74 5.64
CA PHE A 22 -17.88 2.31 5.40
C PHE A 22 -17.26 1.59 6.60
N ASP A 23 -17.91 0.52 7.05
CA ASP A 23 -17.42 -0.17 8.26
C ASP A 23 -16.11 -0.93 8.05
N ARG A 24 -15.83 -1.31 6.80
CA ARG A 24 -14.72 -2.18 6.40
C ARG A 24 -13.63 -1.47 5.61
N VAL A 25 -13.84 -0.20 5.25
CA VAL A 25 -12.91 0.59 4.44
C VAL A 25 -12.76 1.95 5.10
N SER A 26 -11.53 2.33 5.38
CA SER A 26 -11.21 3.68 5.84
C SER A 26 -10.37 4.40 4.80
N ARG A 27 -10.63 5.69 4.68
CA ARG A 27 -9.86 6.60 3.86
C ARG A 27 -8.70 7.14 4.69
N VAL A 28 -7.50 6.72 4.33
CA VAL A 28 -6.25 7.11 4.98
C VAL A 28 -5.65 8.29 4.23
N GLU A 29 -5.43 9.40 4.93
CA GLU A 29 -4.57 10.48 4.46
C GLU A 29 -3.17 10.27 5.06
N ALA A 30 -2.16 10.24 4.21
CA ALA A 30 -0.78 10.05 4.62
C ALA A 30 0.14 11.04 3.91
N ARG A 31 1.23 11.42 4.58
CA ARG A 31 2.24 12.34 4.04
C ARG A 31 3.61 11.68 4.09
N SER A 32 4.39 11.80 3.02
CA SER A 32 5.74 11.24 2.99
C SER A 32 6.65 11.98 3.95
N GLU A 33 7.60 11.28 4.56
CA GLU A 33 8.66 11.93 5.34
C GLU A 33 9.72 12.59 4.47
N GLN A 34 9.99 12.05 3.28
CA GLN A 34 11.15 12.45 2.48
C GLN A 34 10.81 13.40 1.31
N LEU A 35 9.69 13.16 0.63
CA LEU A 35 9.40 13.78 -0.67
C LEU A 35 8.30 14.85 -0.64
N ASP A 36 7.85 15.24 0.55
CA ASP A 36 6.68 16.11 0.79
C ASP A 36 5.44 15.77 -0.08
N MET A 37 5.24 14.49 -0.34
CA MET A 37 4.10 13.96 -1.06
C MET A 37 2.90 13.77 -0.14
N TYR A 38 1.73 14.06 -0.70
CA TYR A 38 0.45 13.80 -0.07
C TYR A 38 -0.23 12.64 -0.77
N MET A 39 -0.67 11.65 -0.01
CA MET A 39 -1.37 10.47 -0.50
C MET A 39 -2.72 10.32 0.22
N GLN A 40 -3.73 9.93 -0.55
CA GLN A 40 -4.99 9.46 -0.01
C GLN A 40 -5.26 8.06 -0.55
N LEU A 41 -5.45 7.09 0.34
CA LEU A 41 -5.66 5.68 0.00
C LEU A 41 -6.87 5.13 0.74
N ASP A 42 -7.73 4.42 0.02
CA ASP A 42 -8.84 3.69 0.62
C ASP A 42 -8.33 2.28 1.00
N VAL A 43 -8.18 2.03 2.30
CA VAL A 43 -7.65 0.78 2.85
C VAL A 43 -8.77 -0.02 3.50
N ALA A 44 -8.79 -1.33 3.25
CA ALA A 44 -9.69 -2.24 3.93
C ALA A 44 -9.25 -2.42 5.40
N THR A 45 -9.84 -1.64 6.31
CA THR A 45 -9.52 -1.65 7.75
C THR A 45 -9.85 -2.95 8.47
N ASP A 46 -10.67 -3.81 7.86
CA ASP A 46 -10.95 -5.18 8.34
C ASP A 46 -9.73 -6.11 8.19
N VAL A 47 -8.90 -5.86 7.17
CA VAL A 47 -7.71 -6.68 6.87
C VAL A 47 -6.44 -6.02 7.43
N TYR A 48 -6.34 -4.69 7.33
CA TYR A 48 -5.18 -3.94 7.79
C TYR A 48 -5.61 -2.73 8.62
N PRO A 49 -5.69 -2.86 9.96
CA PRO A 49 -6.08 -1.77 10.84
C PRO A 49 -4.92 -0.77 10.94
N MET A 50 -5.16 0.47 10.50
CA MET A 50 -4.19 1.57 10.56
C MET A 50 -4.63 2.62 11.58
N HIS A 51 -3.65 3.32 12.18
CA HIS A 51 -3.89 4.37 13.17
C HIS A 51 -3.30 5.72 12.73
N ALA A 52 -3.90 6.83 13.18
CA ALA A 52 -3.37 8.16 12.91
C ALA A 52 -2.02 8.35 13.63
N GLY A 53 -1.01 8.85 12.92
CA GLY A 53 0.37 8.96 13.39
C GLY A 53 1.22 7.71 13.16
N GLU A 54 0.64 6.62 12.65
CA GLU A 54 1.38 5.42 12.29
C GLU A 54 2.25 5.66 11.05
N LYS A 55 3.44 5.07 11.02
CA LYS A 55 4.35 5.13 9.87
C LYS A 55 4.28 3.81 9.11
N PHE A 56 4.15 3.87 7.79
CA PHE A 56 4.17 2.70 6.93
C PHE A 56 5.03 2.96 5.71
N ASN A 57 5.68 1.90 5.22
CA ASN A 57 6.41 1.95 3.96
C ASN A 57 5.48 1.52 2.83
N MET A 58 5.43 2.34 1.80
CA MET A 58 4.69 2.03 0.58
C MET A 58 5.68 1.76 -0.55
N VAL A 59 5.44 0.67 -1.26
CA VAL A 59 6.20 0.30 -2.46
C VAL A 59 5.23 0.07 -3.61
N ILE A 60 5.46 0.75 -4.73
CA ILE A 60 4.78 0.49 -6.00
C ILE A 60 5.77 -0.22 -6.90
N ALA A 61 5.36 -1.37 -7.43
CA ALA A 61 6.13 -2.12 -8.39
C ALA A 61 5.27 -2.37 -9.65
N PRO A 62 5.87 -2.38 -10.86
CA PRO A 62 5.16 -2.63 -12.11
C PRO A 62 4.74 -4.10 -12.24
N THR A 63 5.42 -4.99 -11.53
CA THR A 63 5.12 -6.41 -11.46
C THR A 63 5.27 -6.91 -10.04
N LEU A 64 4.43 -7.88 -9.67
CA LEU A 64 4.53 -8.60 -8.41
C LEU A 64 5.66 -9.65 -8.45
N ASN A 65 6.14 -10.03 -9.63
CA ASN A 65 7.18 -11.03 -9.82
C ASN A 65 8.57 -10.44 -9.54
N LEU A 66 9.37 -11.11 -8.71
CA LEU A 66 10.75 -10.69 -8.45
C LEU A 66 11.67 -10.76 -9.68
N ASP A 67 11.26 -11.48 -10.72
CA ASP A 67 12.02 -11.67 -11.97
C ASP A 67 11.81 -10.55 -13.00
N GLY A 68 10.89 -9.60 -12.74
CA GLY A 68 10.61 -8.50 -13.66
C GLY A 68 9.69 -8.86 -14.82
N THR A 69 9.14 -10.07 -14.87
CA THR A 69 8.19 -10.47 -15.92
C THR A 69 6.85 -9.75 -15.74
N PRO A 70 6.18 -9.33 -16.83
CA PRO A 70 4.85 -8.71 -16.75
C PRO A 70 3.86 -9.62 -16.03
N ASP A 71 3.04 -9.04 -15.15
CA ASP A 71 1.98 -9.77 -14.46
C ASP A 71 1.02 -10.37 -15.50
N THR A 72 0.81 -11.70 -15.43
CA THR A 72 -0.04 -12.43 -16.37
C THR A 72 -1.52 -12.34 -15.99
N GLY A 73 -1.86 -11.58 -14.93
CA GLY A 73 -3.24 -11.37 -14.49
C GLY A 73 -3.78 -12.51 -13.61
N TYR A 74 -2.93 -13.44 -13.20
CA TYR A 74 -3.27 -14.54 -12.30
C TYR A 74 -2.44 -14.45 -11.03
N TYR A 75 -3.09 -14.25 -9.88
CA TYR A 75 -2.43 -14.35 -8.58
C TYR A 75 -2.21 -15.82 -8.23
N THR A 76 -1.03 -16.36 -8.50
CA THR A 76 -0.58 -17.65 -7.98
C THR A 76 0.04 -17.44 -6.60
N GLN A 77 -0.69 -17.83 -5.55
CA GLN A 77 -0.22 -17.83 -4.17
C GLN A 77 0.88 -18.92 -3.99
N GLY A 78 2.11 -18.62 -4.38
CA GLY A 78 3.21 -19.60 -4.34
C GLY A 78 4.56 -19.05 -4.74
N ASP A 79 4.59 -18.16 -5.74
CA ASP A 79 5.83 -17.62 -6.30
C ASP A 79 6.46 -16.56 -5.38
N VAL A 80 7.79 -16.41 -5.47
CA VAL A 80 8.54 -15.40 -4.72
C VAL A 80 8.16 -14.03 -5.28
N CYS A 81 7.13 -13.42 -4.69
CA CYS A 81 6.60 -12.13 -5.10
C CYS A 81 6.89 -11.05 -4.06
N ILE A 82 6.90 -9.78 -4.50
CA ILE A 82 7.15 -8.61 -3.62
C ILE A 82 6.16 -8.59 -2.43
N VAL A 83 4.96 -9.13 -2.63
CA VAL A 83 3.93 -9.27 -1.60
C VAL A 83 4.42 -10.06 -0.39
N ARG A 84 5.37 -11.00 -0.51
CA ARG A 84 5.88 -11.76 0.65
C ARG A 84 6.56 -10.89 1.71
N ARG A 85 6.96 -9.66 1.39
CA ARG A 85 7.53 -8.69 2.34
C ARG A 85 6.58 -7.56 2.73
N ALA A 86 5.36 -7.53 2.19
CA ALA A 86 4.37 -6.51 2.46
C ALA A 86 3.26 -7.04 3.37
N SER A 87 2.83 -6.24 4.34
CA SER A 87 1.70 -6.59 5.21
C SER A 87 0.34 -6.48 4.50
N TYR A 88 0.30 -5.75 3.39
CA TYR A 88 -0.90 -5.51 2.59
C TYR A 88 -0.51 -5.30 1.12
N ALA A 89 -1.31 -5.84 0.19
CA ALA A 89 -1.12 -5.65 -1.25
C ALA A 89 -2.47 -5.33 -1.90
N ALA A 90 -2.48 -4.33 -2.78
CA ALA A 90 -3.61 -3.96 -3.61
C ALA A 90 -3.18 -4.01 -5.08
N GLN A 91 -4.02 -4.61 -5.94
CA GLN A 91 -3.85 -4.62 -7.39
C GLN A 91 -4.87 -3.64 -7.98
N GLY A 92 -4.39 -2.69 -8.79
CA GLY A 92 -5.20 -1.65 -9.44
C GLY A 92 -5.34 -1.89 -10.93
#